data_AF-A0A382DAE5-F1
#
_entry.id   AF-A0A382DAE5-F1
#
_cell.length_a   1.000
_cell.length_b   1.000
_cell.length_c   1.000
_cell.angle_alpha   90.00
_cell.angle_beta   90.00
_cell.angle_gamma   90.00
#
_symmetry.space_group_name_H-M   'P 1'
#
loop_
_entity.id
_entity.type
_entity.pdbx_description
1 polymer ?
#
loop_
_entity_poly.entity_id
_entity_poly.type
_entity_poly.pdbx_seq_one_letter_code
_entity_poly.pdbx_strand_id
1 'polypeptide(L)'
;MVDDLGWQDTSVPFWKETTHFNQRYQTPNMERLAKEGMKFTQAYATSVCSPTRVSLMTGMNAARHRVTNWTLHKDKIQPMESNHLDLDFP
;
A
#
# COMPACT_ATOMS: atom_id res chain seq x y z
N MET A 1 -4.26 9.12 1.11
CA MET A 1 -3.67 7.83 1.54
C MET A 1 -4.22 7.51 2.91
N VAL A 2 -4.68 6.27 3.13
CA VAL A 2 -5.13 5.77 4.44
C VAL A 2 -4.19 4.66 4.87
N ASP A 3 -3.95 4.51 6.18
CA ASP A 3 -3.07 3.48 6.73
C ASP A 3 -3.85 2.18 6.99
N ASP A 4 -3.30 1.04 6.58
CA ASP A 4 -3.84 -0.31 6.79
C ASP A 4 -5.32 -0.54 6.44
N LEU A 5 -5.90 0.30 5.56
CA LEU A 5 -7.27 0.13 5.08
C LEU A 5 -7.36 -1.08 4.15
N GLY A 6 -8.04 -2.13 4.60
CA GLY A 6 -8.29 -3.32 3.80
C GLY A 6 -9.19 -3.04 2.59
N TRP A 7 -9.08 -3.90 1.59
CA TRP A 7 -9.79 -3.74 0.32
C TRP A 7 -11.32 -3.78 0.45
N GLN A 8 -11.85 -4.39 1.51
CA GLN A 8 -13.28 -4.45 1.82
C GLN A 8 -13.70 -3.58 3.02
N ASP A 9 -12.78 -2.80 3.60
CA ASP A 9 -13.04 -1.95 4.78
C ASP A 9 -13.73 -0.63 4.40
N THR A 10 -14.79 -0.73 3.61
CA THR A 10 -15.54 0.39 3.06
C THR A 10 -16.92 -0.07 2.63
N SER A 11 -17.90 0.84 2.60
CA SER A 11 -19.22 0.57 2.02
C SER A 11 -19.21 0.46 0.49
N VAL A 12 -18.14 0.90 -0.17
CA VAL A 12 -18.01 0.82 -1.63
C VAL A 12 -17.65 -0.61 -2.06
N PRO A 13 -18.45 -1.27 -2.92
CA PRO A 13 -18.09 -2.59 -3.42
C PRO A 13 -16.97 -2.48 -4.48
N PHE A 14 -15.79 -2.98 -4.13
CA PHE A 14 -14.66 -3.14 -5.06
C PHE A 14 -14.63 -4.52 -5.73
N TRP A 15 -15.29 -5.52 -5.16
CA TRP A 15 -15.52 -6.82 -5.79
C TRP A 15 -16.76 -6.82 -6.69
N LYS A 16 -16.99 -7.93 -7.40
CA LYS A 16 -18.15 -8.11 -8.30
C LYS A 16 -19.47 -8.08 -7.54
N GLU A 17 -19.47 -8.60 -6.32
CA GLU A 17 -20.64 -8.69 -5.45
C GLU A 17 -20.39 -7.92 -4.16
N THR A 18 -21.45 -7.32 -3.61
CA THR A 18 -21.42 -6.65 -2.32
C THR A 18 -21.20 -7.69 -1.22
N THR A 19 -20.17 -7.50 -0.39
CA THR A 19 -19.87 -8.40 0.72
C THR A 19 -20.57 -7.94 2.01
N HIS A 20 -20.58 -8.80 3.03
CA HIS A 20 -21.08 -8.45 4.35
C HIS A 20 -20.37 -7.22 4.95
N PHE A 21 -19.07 -7.06 4.71
CA PHE A 21 -18.32 -5.89 5.18
C PHE A 21 -18.81 -4.59 4.55
N ASN A 22 -19.12 -4.61 3.25
CA ASN A 22 -19.67 -3.43 2.57
C ASN A 22 -21.04 -3.00 3.13
N GLN A 23 -21.83 -3.94 3.63
CA GLN A 23 -23.12 -3.64 4.27
C GLN A 23 -22.94 -3.13 5.72
N ARG A 24 -21.85 -3.52 6.39
CA ARG A 24 -21.57 -3.16 7.78
C ARG A 24 -20.94 -1.78 7.90
N TYR A 25 -19.96 -1.46 7.07
CA TYR A 25 -19.24 -0.19 7.13
C TYR A 25 -20.04 0.93 6.48
N GLN A 26 -19.81 2.17 6.91
CA GLN A 26 -20.51 3.35 6.38
C GLN A 26 -19.49 4.40 5.96
N THR A 27 -19.26 4.51 4.65
CA THR A 27 -18.31 5.47 4.07
C THR A 27 -18.97 6.33 2.98
N PRO A 28 -19.97 7.16 3.31
CA PRO A 28 -20.79 7.87 2.32
C PRO A 28 -19.98 8.84 1.44
N ASN A 29 -18.91 9.43 1.98
CA ASN A 29 -18.01 10.28 1.20
C ASN A 29 -17.20 9.49 0.17
N MET A 30 -16.80 8.25 0.48
CA MET A 30 -16.13 7.38 -0.48
C MET A 30 -17.10 6.92 -1.57
N GLU A 31 -18.35 6.62 -1.21
CA GLU A 31 -19.39 6.31 -2.19
C GLU A 31 -19.63 7.48 -3.16
N ARG A 32 -19.70 8.70 -2.64
CA ARG A 32 -19.83 9.91 -3.45
C ARG A 32 -18.64 10.05 -4.41
N LEU A 33 -17.42 9.93 -3.90
CA LEU A 33 -16.21 9.99 -4.73
C LEU A 33 -16.19 8.89 -5.81
N ALA A 34 -16.61 7.67 -5.47
CA ALA A 34 -16.67 6.55 -6.40
C ALA A 34 -17.74 6.72 -7.50
N LYS A 35 -18.82 7.47 -7.23
CA LYS A 35 -19.87 7.81 -8.22
C LYS A 35 -19.41 8.92 -9.17
N GLU A 36 -18.64 9.87 -8.67
CA GLU A 36 -18.14 11.02 -9.44
C GLU A 36 -16.84 10.71 -10.21
N GLY A 37 -16.14 9.63 -9.86
CA GLY A 37 -14.82 9.29 -10.39
C GLY A 37 -14.71 7.87 -10.94
N MET A 38 -13.50 7.31 -10.87
CA MET A 38 -13.17 5.97 -11.33
C MET A 38 -12.67 5.11 -10.17
N LYS A 39 -13.09 3.85 -10.15
CA LYS A 39 -12.60 2.83 -9.21
C LYS A 39 -11.58 1.94 -9.90
N PHE A 40 -10.43 1.73 -9.25
CA PHE A 40 -9.48 0.68 -9.62
C PHE A 40 -9.75 -0.55 -8.76
N THR A 41 -10.28 -1.62 -9.37
CA THR A 41 -10.62 -2.87 -8.66
C THR A 41 -9.41 -3.77 -8.43
N GLN A 42 -8.27 -3.48 -9.07
CA GLN A 42 -7.00 -4.20 -8.91
C GLN A 42 -5.81 -3.23 -8.79
N ALA A 43 -5.82 -2.41 -7.74
CA ALA A 43 -4.66 -1.60 -7.35
C ALA A 43 -3.79 -2.37 -6.35
N TYR A 44 -2.47 -2.36 -6.52
CA TYR A 44 -1.52 -3.10 -5.68
C TYR A 44 -0.59 -2.16 -4.91
N ALA A 45 -0.23 -2.60 -3.71
CA ALA A 45 0.76 -1.99 -2.85
C ALA A 45 1.68 -3.09 -2.30
N THR A 46 2.75 -2.71 -1.61
CA THR A 46 3.53 -3.68 -0.82
C THR A 46 2.81 -3.98 0.50
N SER A 47 3.12 -5.12 1.12
CA SER A 47 2.43 -5.58 2.33
C SER A 47 2.74 -4.80 3.61
N VAL A 48 3.63 -3.80 3.56
CA VAL A 48 4.06 -3.00 4.72
C VAL A 48 4.03 -1.51 4.39
N CYS A 49 3.80 -0.67 5.40
CA CYS A 49 3.63 0.77 5.26
C CYS A 49 4.86 1.48 4.66
N SER A 50 6.07 1.22 5.18
CA SER A 50 7.31 1.87 4.72
C SER A 50 7.60 1.64 3.24
N PRO A 51 7.68 0.40 2.71
CA PRO A 51 7.93 0.18 1.28
C PRO A 51 6.89 0.84 0.38
N THR A 52 5.59 0.74 0.72
CA THR A 52 4.51 1.36 -0.05
C THR A 52 4.66 2.88 -0.11
N ARG A 53 4.95 3.52 1.04
CA ARG A 53 5.11 4.99 1.13
C ARG A 53 6.33 5.47 0.37
N VAL A 54 7.47 4.78 0.49
CA VAL A 54 8.70 5.15 -0.22
C VAL A 54 8.53 4.97 -1.72
N SER A 55 7.88 3.88 -2.17
CA SER A 55 7.58 3.67 -3.59
C SER A 55 6.67 4.77 -4.14
N LEU A 56 5.65 5.21 -3.38
CA LEU A 56 4.76 6.31 -3.78
C LEU A 56 5.50 7.65 -3.90
N MET A 57 6.37 7.98 -2.95
CA MET A 57 7.10 9.25 -2.95
C MET A 57 8.21 9.34 -3.98
N THR A 58 8.85 8.20 -4.31
CA THR A 58 10.04 8.17 -5.18
C THR A 58 9.75 7.69 -6.59
N GLY A 59 8.59 7.06 -6.82
CA GLY A 59 8.26 6.39 -8.08
C GLY A 59 9.10 5.13 -8.34
N MET A 60 9.91 4.69 -7.38
CA MET A 60 10.75 3.50 -7.50
C MET A 60 10.05 2.27 -6.94
N ASN A 61 10.32 1.11 -7.51
CA ASN A 61 9.92 -0.15 -6.89
C ASN A 61 10.68 -0.40 -5.57
N ALA A 62 10.06 -1.10 -4.62
CA ALA A 62 10.67 -1.45 -3.34
C ALA A 62 12.00 -2.19 -3.44
N ALA A 63 12.17 -3.03 -4.46
CA ALA A 63 13.44 -3.70 -4.74
C ALA A 63 14.56 -2.71 -5.09
N ARG A 64 14.22 -1.56 -5.70
CA ARG A 64 15.20 -0.53 -6.09
C ARG A 64 15.59 0.36 -4.91
N HIS A 65 14.63 0.82 -4.12
CA HIS A 65 14.90 1.72 -2.99
C HIS A 65 15.25 1.00 -1.69
N ARG A 66 15.22 -0.34 -1.66
CA ARG A 66 15.65 -1.25 -0.57
C ARG A 66 14.95 -1.15 0.78
N VAL A 67 14.14 -0.13 1.02
CA VAL A 67 13.21 -0.10 2.17
C VAL A 67 12.09 -1.13 1.96
N THR A 68 12.31 -2.39 2.34
CA THR A 68 11.35 -3.50 2.13
C THR A 68 10.59 -3.91 3.38
N ASN A 69 10.92 -3.33 4.53
CA ASN A 69 10.23 -3.56 5.79
C ASN A 69 10.02 -2.24 6.54
N TRP A 70 9.27 -2.29 7.64
CA TRP A 70 9.12 -1.14 8.52
C TRP A 70 10.46 -0.79 9.18
N THR A 71 10.72 0.51 9.32
CA THR A 71 12.00 1.03 9.82
C THR A 71 11.83 1.48 11.28
N LEU A 72 12.14 0.62 12.25
CA LEU A 72 12.06 0.95 13.68
C LEU A 72 13.20 1.88 14.12
N HIS A 73 14.41 1.55 13.69
CA HIS A 73 15.64 2.14 14.19
C HIS A 73 16.32 2.90 13.06
N LYS A 74 16.67 4.15 13.36
CA LYS A 74 17.40 5.02 12.43
C LYS A 74 18.77 4.40 12.11
N ASP A 75 19.17 4.45 10.85
CA ASP A 75 20.50 4.05 10.34
C ASP A 75 20.90 2.59 10.66
N LYS A 76 19.92 1.72 10.96
CA LYS A 76 20.14 0.27 11.09
C LYS A 76 20.07 -0.38 9.72
N ILE A 77 21.23 -0.91 9.30
CA ILE A 77 21.36 -1.77 8.12
C ILE A 77 20.44 -2.98 8.29
N GLN A 78 19.57 -3.20 7.31
CA GLN A 78 18.70 -4.37 7.28
C GLN A 78 19.47 -5.60 6.81
N PRO A 79 19.05 -6.84 7.15
CA PRO A 79 19.70 -8.05 6.67
C PRO A 79 19.85 -8.12 5.14
N MET A 80 18.90 -7.53 4.41
CA MET A 80 18.92 -7.44 2.95
C MET A 80 20.02 -6.50 2.43
N GLU A 81 20.48 -5.55 3.24
CA GLU A 81 21.59 -4.66 2.91
C GLU A 81 22.93 -5.23 3.38
N SER A 82 22.95 -6.09 4.40
CA SER A 82 24.18 -6.74 4.90
C SER A 82 24.58 -8.00 4.11
N ASN A 83 23.63 -8.73 3.52
CA ASN A 83 23.88 -10.02 2.86
C ASN A 83 24.36 -9.88 1.40
N HIS A 84 24.62 -8.66 0.94
CA HIS A 84 24.99 -8.38 -0.44
C HIS A 84 26.19 -7.43 -0.48
N LEU A 85 27.40 -8.00 -0.38
CA LEU A 85 28.67 -7.27 -0.27
C LEU A 85 28.98 -6.37 -1.48
N ASP A 86 28.56 -6.76 -2.69
CA ASP A 86 28.94 -6.10 -3.96
C ASP A 86 27.76 -5.51 -4.73
N LEU A 87 26.70 -5.11 -4.02
CA LEU A 87 25.55 -4.47 -4.65
C LEU A 87 25.83 -2.97 -4.89
N ASP A 88 26.66 -2.69 -5.89
CA ASP A 88 26.85 -1.35 -6.48
C ASP A 88 25.67 -1.01 -7.39
N PHE A 89 25.08 0.16 -7.16
CA PHE A 89 23.98 0.69 -7.96
C PHE A 89 24.35 2.08 -8.48
N PRO A 90 23.84 2.47 -9.66
CA PRO A 90 24.04 3.80 -10.23
C PRO A 90 23.40 4.91 -9.40
#